data_AF-A0A2W6ZDM4-F1
#
_entry.id   AF-A0A2W6ZDM4-F1
#
_cell.length_a   1.000
_cell.length_b   1.000
_cell.length_c   1.000
_cell.angle_alpha   90.00
_cell.angle_beta   90.00
_cell.angle_gamma   90.00
#
_symmetry.space_group_name_H-M   'P 1'
#
loop_
_entity.id
_entity.type
_entity.pdbx_description
1 polymer ?
#
loop_
_entity_poly.entity_id
_entity_poly.type
_entity_poly.pdbx_seq_one_letter_code
_entity_poly.pdbx_strand_id
1 'polypeptide(L)'
;MHCAALLSLLAGSVAVAAAANAEPRTTPPSDPIGRLQLAARTCSSNLAEAPQAPCSSVQFEQQTGQLTIRFISAGLQPEESNQLVFVGVLAPGSPPMDCQQGRCQLREAISTTVASVSERSFDGRGLAKGLPQAWPANGSCQVERNQVRCKARALSQELWSAEAGF
;
A
#
# COMPACT_ATOMS: atom_id res chain seq x y z
N MET A 1 -32.86 -50.89 74.56
CA MET A 1 -32.83 -49.45 74.88
C MET A 1 -32.35 -48.71 73.64
N HIS A 2 -33.23 -47.85 73.10
CA HIS A 2 -33.04 -46.66 72.25
C HIS A 2 -31.80 -46.53 71.35
N CYS A 3 -31.99 -46.35 70.03
CA CYS A 3 -31.89 -45.06 69.27
C CYS A 3 -30.59 -45.07 68.43
N ALA A 4 -30.45 -44.49 67.26
CA ALA A 4 -31.31 -43.71 66.38
C ALA A 4 -30.73 -43.80 64.96
N ALA A 5 -31.58 -43.58 63.95
CA ALA A 5 -31.21 -43.45 62.55
C ALA A 5 -30.36 -42.19 62.30
N LEU A 6 -29.45 -42.26 61.32
CA LEU A 6 -28.87 -41.09 60.66
C LEU A 6 -28.71 -41.39 59.17
N LEU A 7 -29.69 -40.93 58.39
CA LEU A 7 -29.61 -40.79 56.94
C LEU A 7 -28.54 -39.73 56.61
N SER A 8 -27.58 -40.08 55.76
CA SER A 8 -26.67 -39.11 55.14
C SER A 8 -27.08 -38.90 53.68
N LEU A 9 -27.55 -37.69 53.37
CA LEU A 9 -27.87 -37.24 52.02
C LEU A 9 -26.59 -37.12 51.19
N LEU A 10 -26.54 -37.80 50.05
CA LEU A 10 -25.53 -37.57 49.01
C LEU A 10 -25.98 -36.39 48.14
N ALA A 11 -25.34 -35.24 48.34
CA ALA A 11 -25.48 -34.08 47.47
C ALA A 11 -24.68 -34.32 46.16
N GLY A 12 -25.38 -34.63 45.07
CA GLY A 12 -24.79 -34.69 43.74
C GLY A 12 -24.56 -33.29 43.18
N SER A 13 -23.30 -32.89 43.00
CA SER A 13 -22.93 -31.65 42.33
C SER A 13 -22.90 -31.87 40.82
N VAL A 14 -23.87 -31.33 40.09
CA VAL A 14 -23.84 -31.27 38.62
C VAL A 14 -22.99 -30.06 38.21
N ALA A 15 -21.79 -30.31 37.70
CA ALA A 15 -20.95 -29.28 37.12
C ALA A 15 -21.46 -28.93 35.70
N VAL A 16 -22.02 -27.74 35.54
CA VAL A 16 -22.39 -27.21 34.22
C VAL A 16 -21.13 -26.64 33.57
N ALA A 17 -20.58 -27.35 32.59
CA ALA A 17 -19.48 -26.84 31.78
C ALA A 17 -20.00 -25.74 30.85
N ALA A 18 -19.66 -24.49 31.15
CA ALA A 18 -19.92 -23.35 30.27
C ALA A 18 -18.98 -23.44 29.06
N ALA A 19 -19.49 -23.95 27.94
CA ALA A 19 -18.84 -23.82 26.64
C ALA A 19 -18.86 -22.35 26.23
N ALA A 20 -17.73 -21.66 26.37
CA ALA A 20 -17.53 -20.35 25.79
C ALA A 20 -17.53 -20.52 24.26
N ASN A 21 -18.62 -20.11 23.62
CA ASN A 21 -18.69 -20.00 22.17
C ASN A 21 -17.65 -18.97 21.72
N ALA A 22 -16.53 -19.43 21.18
CA ALA A 22 -15.59 -18.58 20.47
C ALA A 22 -16.26 -18.17 19.15
N GLU A 23 -16.89 -16.99 19.15
CA GLU A 23 -17.48 -16.43 17.95
C GLU A 23 -16.36 -16.22 16.91
N PRO A 24 -16.55 -16.63 15.64
CA PRO A 24 -15.57 -16.39 14.60
C PRO A 24 -15.28 -14.89 14.51
N ARG A 25 -14.03 -14.50 14.75
CA ARG A 25 -13.59 -13.12 14.52
C ARG A 25 -13.58 -12.89 13.02
N THR A 26 -14.67 -12.37 12.49
CA THR A 26 -14.75 -11.89 11.11
C THR A 26 -13.86 -10.66 11.01
N THR A 27 -12.72 -10.78 10.34
CA THR A 27 -11.89 -9.62 10.00
C THR A 27 -12.74 -8.71 9.11
N PRO A 28 -12.87 -7.41 9.43
CA PRO A 28 -13.59 -6.49 8.57
C PRO A 28 -12.98 -6.51 7.16
N PRO A 29 -13.81 -6.41 6.11
CA PRO A 29 -13.30 -6.35 4.74
C PRO A 29 -12.35 -5.16 4.58
N SER A 30 -11.25 -5.36 3.86
CA SER A 30 -10.29 -4.30 3.53
C SER A 30 -10.94 -3.25 2.62
N ASP A 31 -10.68 -1.98 2.86
CA ASP A 31 -11.16 -0.88 2.03
C ASP A 31 -10.56 -0.98 0.61
N PRO A 32 -11.34 -0.73 -0.46
CA PRO A 32 -10.83 -0.76 -1.83
C PRO A 32 -9.93 0.44 -2.16
N ILE A 33 -9.93 1.46 -1.30
CA ILE A 33 -9.25 2.73 -1.52
C ILE A 33 -8.40 3.07 -0.31
N GLY A 34 -7.18 3.53 -0.55
CA GLY A 34 -6.35 4.09 0.50
C GLY A 34 -4.91 4.34 0.05
N ARG A 35 -4.07 4.72 1.00
CA ARG A 35 -2.70 5.12 0.76
C ARG A 35 -1.71 4.53 1.77
N LEU A 36 -0.54 4.20 1.27
CA LEU A 36 0.67 3.92 2.03
C LEU A 36 1.78 4.87 1.57
N GLN A 37 2.56 5.43 2.49
CA GLN A 37 3.76 6.20 2.16
C GLN A 37 4.94 5.70 2.97
N LEU A 38 6.04 5.41 2.28
CA LEU A 38 7.28 4.87 2.84
C LEU A 38 8.43 5.85 2.58
N ALA A 39 9.25 6.11 3.60
CA ALA A 39 10.50 6.84 3.41
C ALA A 39 11.51 5.97 2.66
N ALA A 40 12.21 6.53 1.68
CA ALA A 40 13.20 5.82 0.90
C ALA A 40 14.60 6.01 1.50
N ARG A 41 15.33 4.91 1.71
CA ARG A 41 16.76 4.92 2.10
C ARG A 41 17.68 5.05 0.89
N THR A 42 17.27 4.39 -0.19
CA THR A 42 17.91 4.48 -1.50
C THR A 42 16.82 4.80 -2.51
N CYS A 43 17.13 5.66 -3.48
CA CYS A 43 16.20 5.90 -4.57
C CYS A 43 16.90 6.46 -5.80
N SER A 44 16.52 5.92 -6.96
CA SER A 44 16.88 6.44 -8.27
C SER A 44 15.64 6.51 -9.15
N SER A 45 15.55 7.56 -9.96
CA SER A 45 14.56 7.68 -11.02
C SER A 45 15.15 8.49 -12.17
N ASN A 46 14.69 8.23 -13.38
CA ASN A 46 14.90 9.15 -14.49
C ASN A 46 13.60 9.91 -14.76
N LEU A 47 13.67 11.21 -14.52
CA LEU A 47 12.69 12.18 -14.97
C LEU A 47 13.19 12.73 -16.31
N ALA A 48 12.30 12.92 -17.28
CA ALA A 48 12.61 13.47 -18.58
C ALA A 48 12.97 14.96 -18.48
N GLU A 49 12.21 15.71 -17.68
CA GLU A 49 12.31 17.18 -17.63
C GLU A 49 12.89 17.73 -16.31
N ALA A 50 13.27 16.86 -15.37
CA ALA A 50 13.77 17.28 -14.06
C ALA A 50 15.18 16.72 -13.76
N PRO A 51 15.99 17.46 -12.97
CA PRO A 51 17.29 16.96 -12.55
C PRO A 51 17.17 15.65 -11.81
N GLN A 52 18.20 14.81 -11.97
CA GLN A 52 18.32 13.62 -11.14
C GLN A 52 18.58 14.04 -9.68
N ALA A 53 17.58 13.78 -8.84
CA ALA A 53 17.68 13.89 -7.40
C ALA A 53 17.18 12.58 -6.79
N PRO A 54 17.82 12.07 -5.73
CA PRO A 54 17.32 10.90 -5.03
C PRO A 54 15.91 11.21 -4.49
N CYS A 55 14.97 10.28 -4.68
CA CYS A 55 13.65 10.44 -4.09
C CYS A 55 13.70 10.22 -2.57
N SER A 56 12.93 11.00 -1.82
CA SER A 56 12.87 10.94 -0.36
C SER A 56 11.80 9.95 0.14
N SER A 57 10.79 9.69 -0.69
CA SER A 57 9.71 8.75 -0.34
C SER A 57 9.02 8.17 -1.57
N VAL A 58 8.36 7.03 -1.36
CA VAL A 58 7.44 6.43 -2.30
C VAL A 58 6.05 6.35 -1.69
N GLN A 59 5.06 6.75 -2.47
CA GLN A 59 3.65 6.67 -2.11
C GLN A 59 2.95 5.67 -3.02
N PHE A 60 2.22 4.74 -2.39
CA PHE A 60 1.34 3.79 -3.02
C PHE A 60 -0.10 4.23 -2.75
N GLU A 61 -0.89 4.40 -3.80
CA GLU A 61 -2.30 4.73 -3.69
C GLU A 61 -3.13 3.69 -4.42
N GLN A 62 -3.97 2.98 -3.67
CA GLN A 62 -4.88 1.98 -4.20
C GLN A 62 -6.22 2.65 -4.49
N GLN A 63 -6.76 2.35 -5.67
CA GLN A 63 -8.12 2.67 -6.07
C GLN A 63 -8.75 1.42 -6.70
N THR A 64 -10.06 1.43 -6.94
CA THR A 64 -10.75 0.31 -7.59
C THR A 64 -10.14 0.01 -8.96
N GLY A 65 -9.45 -1.12 -9.10
CA GLY A 65 -8.82 -1.57 -10.36
C GLY A 65 -7.46 -0.94 -10.68
N GLN A 66 -6.90 -0.12 -9.79
CA GLN A 66 -5.68 0.65 -10.05
C GLN A 66 -4.74 0.68 -8.83
N LEU A 67 -3.44 0.64 -9.10
CA LEU A 67 -2.39 0.99 -8.15
C LEU A 67 -1.53 2.12 -8.73
N THR A 68 -1.48 3.24 -8.02
CA THR A 68 -0.59 4.36 -8.35
C THR A 68 0.66 4.30 -7.50
N ILE A 69 1.83 4.33 -8.12
CA ILE A 69 3.14 4.31 -7.45
C ILE A 69 3.85 5.62 -7.79
N ARG A 70 4.09 6.45 -6.77
CA ARG A 70 4.64 7.80 -6.89
C ARG A 70 5.97 7.90 -6.18
N PHE A 71 7.03 8.17 -6.93
CA PHE A 71 8.35 8.49 -6.41
C PHE A 71 8.45 10.01 -6.24
N ILE A 72 8.80 10.47 -5.04
CA ILE A 72 8.82 11.91 -4.69
C ILE A 72 10.26 12.34 -4.42
N SER A 73 10.83 13.17 -5.28
CA SER A 73 12.19 13.71 -5.16
C SER A 73 12.20 15.20 -4.88
N ALA A 74 13.34 15.70 -4.40
CA ALA A 74 13.55 17.13 -4.25
C ALA A 74 13.55 17.83 -5.62
N GLY A 75 13.13 19.09 -5.62
CA GLY A 75 13.24 19.98 -6.78
C GLY A 75 14.61 20.64 -6.88
N LEU A 76 14.70 21.64 -7.76
CA LEU A 76 15.92 22.42 -7.97
C LEU A 76 16.21 23.36 -6.81
N GLN A 77 15.15 23.95 -6.24
CA GLN A 77 15.24 24.86 -5.10
C GLN A 77 14.80 24.15 -3.81
N PRO A 78 15.20 24.67 -2.64
CA PRO A 78 14.69 24.18 -1.35
C PRO A 78 13.16 24.12 -1.33
N GLU A 79 12.62 23.08 -0.70
CA GLU A 79 11.18 22.80 -0.57
C GLU A 79 10.41 22.52 -1.88
N GLU A 80 11.02 22.72 -3.05
CA GLU A 80 10.46 22.21 -4.30
C GLU A 80 10.49 20.69 -4.31
N SER A 81 9.57 20.08 -5.08
CA SER A 81 9.55 18.64 -5.28
C SER A 81 9.19 18.26 -6.70
N ASN A 82 9.68 17.11 -7.13
CA ASN A 82 9.33 16.46 -8.38
C ASN A 82 8.69 15.10 -8.08
N GLN A 83 7.83 14.65 -8.99
CA GLN A 83 7.13 13.39 -8.87
C GLN A 83 7.20 12.63 -10.19
N LEU A 84 7.64 11.37 -10.12
CA LEU A 84 7.49 10.39 -11.18
C LEU A 84 6.43 9.38 -10.75
N VAL A 85 5.39 9.21 -11.57
CA VAL A 85 4.21 8.42 -11.23
C VAL A 85 4.01 7.32 -12.25
N PHE A 86 3.89 6.09 -11.77
CA PHE A 86 3.47 4.93 -12.56
C PHE A 86 2.06 4.54 -12.15
N VAL A 87 1.18 4.34 -13.13
CA VAL A 87 -0.17 3.81 -12.89
C VAL A 87 -0.24 2.39 -13.43
N GLY A 88 -0.42 1.45 -12.50
CA GLY A 88 -0.61 0.04 -12.77
C GLY A 88 -2.08 -0.36 -12.76
N VAL A 89 -2.44 -1.30 -13.63
CA VAL A 89 -3.78 -1.92 -13.67
C VAL A 89 -3.78 -3.16 -12.78
N LEU A 90 -4.86 -3.33 -12.02
CA LEU A 90 -5.09 -4.48 -11.15
C LEU A 90 -6.17 -5.39 -11.75
N ALA A 91 -6.06 -6.70 -11.51
CA ALA A 91 -7.14 -7.60 -11.86
C ALA A 91 -8.37 -7.32 -10.98
N PRO A 92 -9.59 -7.48 -11.51
CA PRO A 92 -10.81 -7.28 -10.74
C PRO A 92 -10.82 -8.14 -9.46
N GLY A 93 -11.19 -7.54 -8.33
CA GLY A 93 -11.26 -8.24 -7.05
C GLY A 93 -9.90 -8.58 -6.42
N SER A 94 -8.79 -8.04 -6.94
CA SER A 94 -7.44 -8.27 -6.38
C SER A 94 -6.81 -6.97 -5.82
N PRO A 95 -7.30 -6.45 -4.68
CA PRO A 95 -6.65 -5.32 -4.02
C PRO A 95 -5.26 -5.73 -3.51
N PRO A 96 -4.17 -5.06 -3.96
CA PRO A 96 -2.81 -5.44 -3.61
C PRO A 96 -2.40 -5.07 -2.17
N MET A 97 -3.14 -4.20 -1.50
CA MET A 97 -2.87 -3.75 -0.14
C MET A 97 -4.08 -3.97 0.78
N ASP A 98 -3.79 -4.20 2.07
CA ASP A 98 -4.80 -4.18 3.11
C ASP A 98 -5.01 -2.74 3.57
N CYS A 99 -6.20 -2.19 3.34
CA CYS A 99 -6.52 -0.82 3.67
C CYS A 99 -7.60 -0.78 4.75
N GLN A 100 -7.39 0.05 5.77
CA GLN A 100 -8.35 0.32 6.82
C GLN A 100 -8.40 1.81 7.09
N GLN A 101 -9.59 2.41 6.98
CA GLN A 101 -9.81 3.84 7.16
C GLN A 101 -8.89 4.67 6.23
N GLY A 102 -8.71 4.20 5.00
CA GLY A 102 -7.85 4.83 3.98
C GLY A 102 -6.34 4.71 4.20
N ARG A 103 -5.89 4.01 5.25
CA ARG A 103 -4.48 3.71 5.49
C ARG A 103 -4.18 2.28 5.05
N CYS A 104 -3.21 2.12 4.17
CA CYS A 104 -2.87 0.82 3.61
C CYS A 104 -1.58 0.24 4.16
N GLN A 105 -1.44 -1.08 4.05
CA GLN A 105 -0.22 -1.84 4.31
C GLN A 105 0.01 -2.86 3.19
N LEU A 106 1.28 -3.10 2.84
CA LEU A 106 1.64 -4.17 1.91
C LEU A 106 1.36 -5.53 2.57
N ARG A 107 0.57 -6.38 1.90
CA ARG A 107 0.32 -7.76 2.35
C ARG A 107 1.36 -8.74 1.82
N GLU A 108 1.60 -8.63 0.52
CA GLU A 108 2.39 -9.54 -0.27
C GLU A 108 3.12 -8.77 -1.38
N ALA A 109 3.99 -9.47 -2.12
CA ALA A 109 4.64 -8.86 -3.27
C ALA A 109 3.61 -8.55 -4.36
N ILE A 110 3.70 -7.36 -4.95
CA ILE A 110 2.77 -6.88 -5.96
C ILE A 110 3.50 -6.83 -7.30
N SER A 111 2.88 -7.37 -8.34
CA SER A 111 3.30 -7.16 -9.72
C SER A 111 2.14 -6.55 -10.50
N THR A 112 2.37 -5.42 -11.16
CA THR A 112 1.35 -4.74 -11.95
C THR A 112 1.88 -4.31 -13.31
N THR A 113 1.01 -4.39 -14.32
CA THR A 113 1.27 -3.86 -15.66
C THR A 113 1.00 -2.37 -15.68
N VAL A 114 2.01 -1.59 -16.04
CA VAL A 114 1.90 -0.13 -16.17
C VAL A 114 1.11 0.20 -17.43
N ALA A 115 0.13 1.10 -17.29
CA ALA A 115 -0.67 1.64 -18.39
C ALA A 115 -0.34 3.11 -18.71
N SER A 116 0.20 3.85 -17.73
CA SER A 116 0.65 5.22 -17.94
C SER A 116 1.77 5.63 -16.99
N VAL A 117 2.53 6.62 -17.44
CA VAL A 117 3.53 7.33 -16.65
C VAL A 117 3.22 8.82 -16.68
N SER A 118 3.51 9.53 -15.59
CA SER A 118 3.45 11.00 -15.58
C SER A 118 4.52 11.63 -14.72
N GLU A 119 4.86 12.86 -15.08
CA GLU A 119 5.79 13.73 -14.37
C GLU A 119 5.07 14.99 -13.89
N ARG A 120 5.44 15.46 -12.70
CA ARG A 120 4.91 16.70 -12.13
C ARG A 120 5.93 17.36 -11.21
N SER A 121 6.01 18.69 -11.28
CA SER A 121 6.86 19.50 -10.41
C SER A 121 6.03 20.45 -9.56
N PHE A 122 6.52 20.74 -8.36
CA PHE A 122 5.88 21.60 -7.37
C PHE A 122 6.87 22.65 -6.86
N ASP A 123 6.37 23.86 -6.59
CA ASP A 123 7.12 24.93 -5.95
C ASP A 123 7.28 24.70 -4.45
N GLY A 124 8.04 25.56 -3.76
CA GLY A 124 8.26 25.47 -2.30
C GLY A 124 7.00 25.62 -1.44
N ARG A 125 5.85 25.98 -2.03
CA ARG A 125 4.55 26.04 -1.35
C ARG A 125 3.71 24.80 -1.61
N GLY A 126 4.24 23.82 -2.36
CA GLY A 126 3.52 22.63 -2.79
C GLY A 126 2.53 22.90 -3.92
N LEU A 127 2.63 24.02 -4.66
CA LEU A 127 1.79 24.32 -5.81
C LEU A 127 2.42 23.78 -7.08
N ALA A 128 1.62 23.21 -7.97
CA ALA A 128 2.11 22.69 -9.24
C ALA A 128 2.75 23.81 -10.08
N LYS A 129 3.97 23.60 -10.56
CA LYS A 129 4.71 24.56 -11.41
C LYS A 129 4.22 24.58 -12.87
N GLY A 130 3.28 23.69 -13.22
CA GLY A 130 2.73 23.55 -14.56
C GLY A 130 1.73 22.41 -14.64
N LEU A 131 1.25 22.14 -15.85
CA LEU A 131 0.43 20.96 -16.11
C LEU A 131 1.29 19.69 -15.96
N PRO A 132 0.69 18.58 -15.49
CA PRO A 132 1.36 17.30 -15.46
C PRO A 132 1.59 16.84 -16.90
N GLN A 133 2.78 16.32 -17.18
CA GLN A 133 3.02 15.62 -18.42
C GLN A 133 2.72 14.14 -18.20
N ALA A 134 1.94 13.54 -19.09
CA ALA A 134 1.49 12.17 -18.95
C ALA A 134 1.49 11.46 -20.29
N TRP A 135 1.93 10.20 -20.28
CA TRP A 135 2.07 9.40 -21.48
C TRP A 135 1.42 8.02 -21.27
N PRO A 136 0.64 7.52 -22.25
CA PRO A 136 0.35 6.10 -22.34
C PRO A 136 1.67 5.33 -22.43
N ALA A 137 1.83 4.32 -21.59
CA ALA A 137 3.07 3.57 -21.50
C ALA A 137 2.79 2.09 -21.25
N ASN A 138 3.70 1.23 -21.69
CA ASN A 138 3.68 -0.19 -21.38
C ASN A 138 4.89 -0.54 -20.52
N GLY A 139 4.68 -1.29 -19.45
CA GLY A 139 5.76 -1.69 -18.56
C GLY A 139 5.27 -2.48 -17.37
N SER A 140 6.09 -2.53 -16.33
CA SER A 140 5.75 -3.22 -15.09
C SER A 140 6.32 -2.52 -13.86
N CYS A 141 5.64 -2.71 -12.74
CA CYS A 141 6.19 -2.44 -11.43
C CYS A 141 6.18 -3.71 -10.59
N GLN A 142 7.30 -3.98 -9.92
CA GLN A 142 7.41 -4.96 -8.83
C GLN A 142 7.51 -4.21 -7.51
N VAL A 143 6.65 -4.55 -6.55
CA VAL A 143 6.68 -4.05 -5.17
C VAL A 143 6.93 -5.22 -4.24
N GLU A 144 8.01 -5.17 -3.50
CA GLU A 144 8.40 -6.13 -2.49
C GLU A 144 8.39 -5.47 -1.11
N ARG A 145 8.64 -6.25 -0.05
CA ARG A 145 8.60 -5.75 1.32
C ARG A 145 9.56 -4.57 1.58
N ASN A 146 10.72 -4.57 0.94
CA ASN A 146 11.82 -3.62 1.18
C ASN A 146 12.25 -2.86 -0.07
N GLN A 147 11.64 -3.11 -1.22
CA GLN A 147 12.04 -2.50 -2.48
C GLN A 147 10.82 -2.32 -3.40
N VAL A 148 10.86 -1.28 -4.22
CA VAL A 148 9.99 -1.12 -5.39
C VAL A 148 10.85 -0.85 -6.62
N ARG A 149 10.45 -1.42 -7.76
CA ARG A 149 11.06 -1.20 -9.06
C ARG A 149 9.98 -1.03 -10.11
N CYS A 150 10.06 0.05 -10.87
CA CYS A 150 9.17 0.34 -11.98
C CYS A 150 9.98 0.59 -13.25
N LYS A 151 9.49 0.08 -14.38
CA LYS A 151 10.01 0.39 -15.72
C LYS A 151 8.85 0.48 -16.70
N ALA A 152 8.84 1.49 -17.56
CA ALA A 152 7.84 1.64 -18.60
C ALA A 152 8.40 2.36 -19.83
N ARG A 153 7.77 2.11 -20.98
CA ARG A 153 8.10 2.70 -22.27
C ARG A 153 6.86 3.32 -22.89
N ALA A 154 6.93 4.57 -23.33
CA ALA A 154 5.86 5.20 -24.10
C ALA A 154 5.93 4.82 -25.58
N LEU A 155 4.87 5.14 -26.32
CA LEU A 155 4.83 4.97 -27.78
C LEU A 155 5.95 5.75 -28.50
N SER A 156 6.40 6.87 -27.92
CA SER A 156 7.54 7.66 -28.39
C SER A 156 8.91 6.98 -28.24
N GLN A 157 8.94 5.75 -27.69
CA GLN A 157 10.14 5.01 -27.30
C GLN A 157 10.88 5.53 -26.06
N GLU A 158 10.42 6.64 -25.49
CA GLU A 158 10.93 7.15 -24.23
C GLU A 158 10.76 6.14 -23.09
N LEU A 159 11.75 6.10 -22.20
CA LEU A 159 11.89 5.11 -21.15
C LEU A 159 11.86 5.79 -19.78
N TRP A 160 11.02 5.28 -18.89
CA TRP A 160 11.03 5.63 -17.48
C TRP A 160 11.38 4.43 -16.62
N SER A 161 12.13 4.72 -15.57
CA SER A 161 12.58 3.77 -14.59
C SER A 161 12.67 4.46 -13.24
N ALA A 162 12.27 3.73 -12.21
CA ALA A 162 12.45 4.15 -10.84
C ALA A 162 12.65 2.95 -9.93
N GLU A 163 13.49 3.10 -8.93
CA GLU A 163 13.76 2.10 -7.92
C GLU A 163 13.94 2.79 -6.57
N ALA A 164 13.35 2.20 -5.52
CA ALA A 164 13.59 2.67 -4.16
C ALA A 164 13.68 1.48 -3.19
N GLY A 165 14.51 1.64 -2.16
CA GLY A 165 14.61 0.73 -1.01
C GLY A 165 14.17 1.42 0.28
N PHE A 166 13.55 0.67 1.19
CA PHE A 166 12.93 1.16 2.44
C PHE A 166 13.63 0.69 3.72
#